data_AF-A0A2H9QHW4-F1
#
_entry.id   AF-A0A2H9QHW4-F1
#
_cell.length_a   1.000
_cell.length_b   1.000
_cell.length_c   1.000
_cell.angle_alpha   90.00
_cell.angle_beta   90.00
_cell.angle_gamma   90.00
#
_symmetry.space_group_name_H-M   'P 1'
#
loop_
_entity.id
_entity.type
_entity.pdbx_description
1 polymer ?
#
loop_
_entity_poly.entity_id
_entity_poly.type
_entity_poly.pdbx_seq_one_letter_code
_entity_poly.pdbx_strand_id
1 'polypeptide(L)' 'KDKIKRAFFIVFATFTISIAVMLPLIWAGAGILRGFAITTIIAISVGVFITRPAYARILELIVKRD' A
#
# COMPACT_ATOMS: atom_id res chain seq x y z
N LYS A 1 21.05 5.68 -5.24
CA LYS A 1 20.65 4.53 -4.39
C LYS A 1 19.75 4.97 -3.22
N ASP A 2 20.05 6.11 -2.58
CA ASP A 2 19.26 6.62 -1.44
C ASP A 2 17.83 7.00 -1.78
N LYS A 3 17.58 7.51 -3.00
CA LYS A 3 16.23 7.86 -3.46
C LYS A 3 15.30 6.64 -3.55
N ILE A 4 15.82 5.49 -3.99
CA ILE A 4 15.04 4.24 -4.07
C ILE A 4 14.75 3.71 -2.68
N LYS A 5 15.75 3.68 -1.79
CA LYS A 5 15.57 3.26 -0.40
C LYS A 5 14.55 4.14 0.34
N ARG A 6 14.60 5.46 0.11
CA ARG A 6 13.63 6.42 0.66
C ARG A 6 12.23 6.23 0.06
N ALA A 7 12.11 5.94 -1.24
CA ALA A 7 10.83 5.65 -1.87
C ALA A 7 10.19 4.38 -1.28
N PHE A 8 10.95 3.29 -1.12
CA PHE A 8 10.46 2.07 -0.46
C PHE A 8 10.07 2.33 1.00
N PHE A 9 10.82 3.15 1.72
CA PHE A 9 10.47 3.56 3.07
C PHE A 9 9.13 4.30 3.13
N ILE A 10 8.90 5.26 2.21
CA ILE A 10 7.62 5.99 2.12
C ILE A 10 6.46 5.03 1.82
N VAL A 11 6.65 4.07 0.90
CA VAL A 11 5.61 3.08 0.57
C VAL A 11 5.23 2.25 1.80
N PHE A 12 6.21 1.74 2.54
CA PHE A 12 5.96 0.99 3.77
C PHE A 12 5.37 1.84 4.89
N ALA A 13 5.84 3.08 5.06
CA ALA A 13 5.30 4.00 6.05
C ALA A 13 3.80 4.28 5.80
N THR A 14 3.44 4.59 4.56
CA THR A 14 2.05 4.84 4.17
C THR A 14 1.19 3.59 4.32
N PHE A 15 1.73 2.40 4.01
CA PHE A 15 1.05 1.13 4.26
C PHE A 15 0.67 0.96 5.74
N THR A 16 1.63 1.16 6.64
CA THR A 16 1.42 1.04 8.08
C THR A 16 0.44 2.09 8.61
N ILE A 17 0.56 3.35 8.16
CA ILE A 17 -0.37 4.43 8.53
C ILE A 17 -1.80 4.07 8.12
N SER A 18 -2.00 3.60 6.90
CA SER A 18 -3.34 3.23 6.43
C SER A 18 -3.96 2.11 7.25
N ILE A 19 -3.19 1.10 7.66
CA ILE A 19 -3.69 0.05 8.57
C ILE A 19 -4.04 0.65 9.93
N ALA A 20 -3.20 1.53 10.47
CA ALA A 20 -3.44 2.18 11.75
C ALA A 20 -4.73 3.04 11.76
N VAL A 21 -5.03 3.72 10.66
CA VAL A 21 -6.27 4.50 10.47
C VAL A 21 -7.52 3.61 10.51
N MET A 22 -7.41 2.34 10.08
CA MET A 22 -8.54 1.41 10.05
C MET A 22 -8.86 0.78 11.42
N LEU A 23 -7.92 0.79 12.37
CA LEU A 23 -8.12 0.27 13.73
C LEU A 23 -9.34 0.86 14.45
N PRO A 24 -9.54 2.19 14.51
CA PRO A 24 -10.74 2.76 15.14
C PRO A 24 -12.03 2.40 14.39
N LEU A 25 -11.98 2.24 13.07
CA LEU A 25 -13.15 1.86 12.26
C LEU A 25 -13.66 0.44 12.54
N ILE A 26 -12.76 -0.46 12.94
CA ILE A 26 -13.13 -1.83 13.34
C ILE A 26 -13.85 -1.82 14.69
N TRP A 27 -13.50 -0.87 15.57
CA TRP A 27 -14.07 -0.72 16.90
C TRP A 27 -15.33 0.15 16.93
N ALA A 28 -15.45 1.09 15.99
CA ALA A 28 -16.68 1.83 15.74
C ALA A 28 -17.78 0.83 15.36
N GLY A 29 -18.75 0.62 16.25
CA GLY A 29 -19.69 -0.52 16.27
C GLY A 29 -20.67 -0.67 15.10
N ALA A 30 -20.41 -0.07 13.93
CA ALA A 30 -21.20 -0.28 12.71
C ALA A 30 -20.60 -1.40 11.85
N GLY A 31 -21.39 -2.44 11.55
CA GLY A 31 -20.96 -3.58 10.74
C GLY A 31 -20.42 -3.21 9.35
N ILE A 32 -20.93 -2.13 8.74
CA ILE A 32 -20.45 -1.62 7.45
C ILE A 32 -19.02 -1.08 7.55
N LEU A 33 -18.68 -0.39 8.64
CA LEU A 33 -17.34 0.17 8.85
C LEU A 33 -16.30 -0.94 9.03
N ARG A 34 -16.67 -2.04 9.68
CA ARG A 34 -15.84 -3.25 9.76
C ARG A 34 -15.60 -3.87 8.39
N GLY A 35 -16.65 -4.02 7.57
CA GLY A 35 -16.52 -4.53 6.21
C GLY A 35 -15.62 -3.66 5.34
N PHE A 36 -15.79 -2.33 5.42
CA PHE A 36 -14.94 -1.35 4.73
C PHE A 36 -13.48 -1.41 5.19
N ALA A 37 -13.23 -1.53 6.49
CA ALA A 37 -11.87 -1.64 7.02
C ALA A 37 -11.16 -2.90 6.49
N ILE A 38 -11.83 -4.05 6.49
CA ILE A 38 -11.26 -5.32 6.02
C ILE A 38 -10.94 -5.26 4.52
N THR A 39 -11.89 -4.81 3.69
CA THR A 39 -11.65 -4.72 2.24
C THR A 39 -10.55 -3.71 1.92
N THR A 40 -10.46 -2.61 2.67
CA THR A 40 -9.41 -1.61 2.49
C THR A 40 -8.03 -2.15 2.84
N ILE A 41 -7.90 -2.91 3.94
CA ILE A 41 -6.63 -3.55 4.31
C ILE A 41 -6.18 -4.53 3.23
N ILE A 42 -7.10 -5.33 2.67
CA ILE A 42 -6.80 -6.26 1.59
C ILE A 42 -6.37 -5.50 0.33
N ALA A 43 -7.14 -4.49 -0.09
CA ALA A 43 -6.86 -3.69 -1.27
C ALA A 43 -5.48 -3.02 -1.20
N ILE A 44 -5.16 -2.43 -0.04
CA ILE A 44 -3.88 -1.75 0.18
C ILE A 44 -2.72 -2.75 0.20
N SER A 45 -2.91 -3.92 0.83
CA SER A 45 -1.89 -4.98 0.83
C SER A 45 -1.57 -5.45 -0.58
N VAL A 46 -2.58 -5.76 -1.38
CA VAL A 46 -2.39 -6.14 -2.79
C VAL A 46 -1.72 -5.01 -3.58
N GLY A 47 -2.14 -3.76 -3.37
CA GLY A 47 -1.54 -2.60 -4.04
C GLY A 47 -0.05 -2.43 -3.73
N VAL A 48 0.36 -2.61 -2.47
CA VAL A 48 1.75 -2.43 -2.03
C VAL A 48 2.63 -3.61 -2.46
N PHE A 49 2.16 -4.85 -2.27
CA PHE A 49 2.97 -6.05 -2.55
C PHE A 49 2.98 -6.47 -4.02
N ILE A 50 1.94 -6.14 -4.80
CA ILE A 50 1.85 -6.55 -6.20
C ILE A 50 2.06 -5.35 -7.12
N THR A 51 1.23 -4.31 -7.00
CA THR A 51 1.21 -3.22 -7.98
C THR A 51 2.49 -2.37 -7.94
N ARG A 52 3.01 -2.01 -6.75
CA ARG A 52 4.24 -1.21 -6.62
C ARG A 52 5.48 -1.90 -7.21
N PRO A 53 5.81 -3.17 -6.87
CA PRO A 53 6.97 -3.84 -7.47
C PRO A 53 6.76 -4.19 -8.95
N ALA A 54 5.53 -4.53 -9.36
CA ALA A 54 5.23 -4.73 -10.78
C ALA A 54 5.48 -3.45 -11.59
N TYR A 55 5.04 -2.30 -11.08
CA TYR A 55 5.29 -1.00 -11.72
C TYR A 55 6.79 -0.65 -11.78
N ALA A 56 7.55 -0.93 -10.71
CA ALA A 56 9.00 -0.74 -10.71
C ALA A 56 9.70 -1.58 -11.80
N ARG A 57 9.31 -2.86 -11.94
CA ARG A 57 9.83 -3.72 -13.02
C ARG A 57 9.45 -3.22 -14.40
N ILE A 58 8.22 -2.76 -14.60
CA ILE A 58 7.78 -2.21 -15.88
C ILE A 58 8.56 -0.94 -16.22
N LEU A 59 8.74 -0.03 -15.25
CA LEU A 59 9.55 1.16 -15.42
C LEU A 59 10.99 0.83 -15.79
N GLU A 60 11.62 -0.15 -15.14
CA GLU A 60 12.96 -0.61 -15.50
C GLU A 60 13.03 -1.11 -16.95
N LEU A 61 12.01 -1.81 -17.43
CA LEU A 61 11.96 -2.31 -18.82
C LEU A 61 11.79 -1.18 -19.84
N ILE A 62 11.00 -0.16 -19.51
CA ILE A 62 10.76 0.99 -20.40
C ILE A 62 12.00 1.90 -20.43
N VAL A 63 12.52 2.28 -19.25
CA VAL A 63 13.69 3.16 -19.13
C VAL A 63 14.95 2.53 -19.73
N LYS A 64 15.06 1.20 -19.75
CA LYS A 64 16.21 0.49 -20.36
C LYS A 64 16.06 0.31 -21.89
N ARG A 65 14.90 0.63 -22.47
CA ARG A 65 14.64 0.56 -23.92
C ARG A 65 15.04 1.85 -24.64
N ASP A 66 15.09 2.96 -23.92
CA ASP A 66 15.64 4.25 -24.37
C ASP A 66 17.11 4.39 -23.95
#